data_AF-A0A930RHN1-F1
#
_entry.id   AF-A0A930RHN1-F1
#
_cell.length_a   1.000
_cell.length_b   1.000
_cell.length_c   1.000
_cell.angle_alpha   90.00
_cell.angle_beta   90.00
_cell.angle_gamma   90.00
#
_symmetry.space_group_name_H-M   'P 1'
#
loop_
_entity.id
_entity.type
_entity.pdbx_description
1 polymer ?
#
loop_
_entity_poly.entity_id
_entity_poly.type
_entity_poly.pdbx_seq_one_letter_code
_entity_poly.pdbx_strand_id
1 'polypeptide(L)'
;MTTIEAGLSSAGFSIEEQVNCAAHALGLPLLVLDAVGTPIAATPDFPSDVLALLQRNRQVLLQQGSASFPTLTLYSLAQANAAYGWLVLPTTSEHLSLQQEDQLAQFGSNITFLLWHKQEIDDHDRRYREHFLYDLIYHNFESSNEMTALGRLWNYHMDRPHYVVVVEFDLTRSAEQLASHLAILEQEALRFFSRRVPQPISLLLDDQLVLLLEQSNLCRQGLCSMAKQFQQELHARAAFLPTLSIGIGQLHDAPADLCRSFQEAKQAV
;
A
#
# COMPACT_ATOMS: atom_id res chain seq x y z
N MET A 1 -3.37 -23.88 9.98
CA MET A 1 -1.94 -23.53 10.09
C MET A 1 -1.63 -22.58 8.96
N THR A 2 -1.72 -21.29 9.25
CA THR A 2 -1.45 -20.20 8.31
C THR A 2 -0.32 -19.41 8.94
N THR A 3 0.85 -19.52 8.31
CA THR A 3 2.07 -18.79 8.64
C THR A 3 1.83 -17.30 8.41
N ILE A 4 1.78 -16.55 9.51
CA ILE A 4 1.91 -15.09 9.52
C ILE A 4 3.38 -14.81 9.23
N GLU A 5 3.63 -14.10 8.13
CA GLU A 5 4.96 -13.66 7.73
C GLU A 5 5.57 -12.78 8.82
N ALA A 6 6.68 -13.24 9.37
CA ALA A 6 7.49 -12.51 10.32
C ALA A 6 8.37 -11.51 9.56
N GLY A 7 7.94 -10.25 9.54
CA GLY A 7 8.82 -9.11 9.32
C GLY A 7 9.55 -8.78 10.62
N LEU A 8 10.84 -9.13 10.70
CA LEU A 8 11.81 -8.59 11.67
C LEU A 8 12.16 -7.15 11.20
N SER A 9 12.39 -6.12 12.00
CA SER A 9 12.68 -6.01 13.43
C SER A 9 12.72 -4.52 13.80
N SER A 10 12.05 -4.11 14.88
CA SER A 10 12.76 -3.51 16.01
C SER A 10 11.97 -3.83 17.28
N ALA A 11 12.68 -4.27 18.33
CA ALA A 11 12.09 -4.64 19.59
C ALA A 11 11.26 -3.49 20.18
N GLY A 12 10.02 -3.77 20.64
CA GLY A 12 9.32 -2.82 21.49
C GLY A 12 7.85 -3.04 21.76
N PHE A 13 6.99 -3.01 20.73
CA PHE A 13 5.55 -2.80 20.98
C PHE A 13 4.66 -3.39 19.90
N SER A 14 4.16 -4.61 20.12
CA SER A 14 3.02 -5.08 19.35
C SER A 14 1.77 -4.29 19.76
N ILE A 15 1.08 -3.67 18.80
CA ILE A 15 -0.22 -3.01 19.05
C ILE A 15 -1.19 -4.01 19.70
N GLU A 16 -1.13 -5.28 19.30
CA GLU A 16 -1.94 -6.36 19.89
C GLU A 16 -1.65 -6.57 21.37
N GLU A 17 -0.38 -6.58 21.78
CA GLU A 17 0.00 -6.71 23.19
C GLU A 17 -0.51 -5.52 24.02
N GLN A 18 -0.41 -4.30 23.47
CA GLN A 18 -0.91 -3.10 24.17
C GLN A 18 -2.43 -3.10 24.30
N VAL A 19 -3.15 -3.51 23.24
CA VAL A 19 -4.60 -3.67 23.26
C VAL A 19 -5.02 -4.70 24.31
N ASN A 20 -4.33 -5.83 24.38
CA ASN A 20 -4.61 -6.86 25.39
C ASN A 20 -4.34 -6.37 26.82
N CYS A 21 -3.25 -5.64 27.05
CA CYS A 21 -2.93 -5.06 28.36
C CYS A 21 -3.98 -4.02 28.78
N ALA A 22 -4.37 -3.14 27.87
CA ALA A 22 -5.37 -2.11 28.13
C ALA A 22 -6.74 -2.72 28.42
N ALA A 23 -7.15 -3.71 27.64
CA ALA A 23 -8.41 -4.42 27.85
C ALA A 23 -8.49 -5.10 29.21
N HIS A 24 -7.40 -5.77 29.63
CA HIS A 24 -7.32 -6.36 30.96
C HIS A 24 -7.39 -5.30 32.08
N ALA A 25 -6.75 -4.14 31.90
CA ALA A 25 -6.78 -3.06 32.88
C ALA A 25 -8.16 -2.36 32.96
N LEU A 26 -8.84 -2.21 31.82
CA LEU A 26 -10.14 -1.56 31.69
C LEU A 26 -11.31 -2.50 32.02
N GLY A 27 -11.10 -3.81 31.92
CA GLY A 27 -12.14 -4.82 32.01
C GLY A 27 -13.11 -4.78 30.83
N LEU A 28 -12.66 -4.31 29.66
CA LEU A 28 -13.49 -4.08 28.48
C LEU A 28 -12.84 -4.69 27.23
N PRO A 29 -13.62 -5.35 26.35
CA PRO A 29 -13.13 -5.79 25.04
C PRO A 29 -12.86 -4.58 24.13
N LEU A 30 -11.74 -4.63 23.41
CA LEU A 30 -11.24 -3.54 22.57
C LEU A 30 -10.93 -4.02 21.16
N LEU A 31 -11.16 -3.16 20.18
CA LEU A 31 -10.78 -3.37 18.78
C LEU A 31 -10.14 -2.09 18.24
N VAL A 32 -9.00 -2.22 17.58
CA VAL A 32 -8.34 -1.13 16.85
C VAL A 32 -8.49 -1.39 15.36
N LEU A 33 -9.04 -0.40 14.67
CA LEU A 33 -9.15 -0.37 13.21
C LEU A 33 -8.14 0.64 12.64
N ASP A 34 -7.61 0.37 11.45
CA ASP A 34 -6.82 1.33 10.69
C ASP A 34 -7.70 2.48 10.13
N ALA A 35 -7.05 3.47 9.50
CA ALA A 35 -7.73 4.62 8.89
C ALA A 35 -8.75 4.23 7.80
N VAL A 36 -8.60 3.05 7.20
CA VAL A 36 -9.52 2.55 6.18
C VAL A 36 -10.59 1.63 6.78
N GLY A 37 -10.58 1.30 8.08
CA GLY A 37 -11.56 0.43 8.74
C GLY A 37 -11.23 -1.07 8.73
N THR A 38 -9.97 -1.46 8.49
CA THR A 38 -9.49 -2.84 8.62
C THR A 38 -9.06 -3.12 10.06
N PRO A 39 -9.40 -4.28 10.65
CA PRO A 39 -8.89 -4.67 11.97
C PRO A 39 -7.36 -4.78 12.00
N ILE A 40 -6.73 -4.05 12.93
CA ILE A 40 -5.29 -4.15 13.24
C ILE A 40 -5.09 -5.11 14.41
N ALA A 41 -5.88 -4.93 15.47
CA ALA A 41 -5.77 -5.71 16.71
C ALA A 41 -7.14 -5.80 17.38
N ALA A 42 -7.46 -6.94 17.96
CA ALA A 42 -8.68 -7.17 18.71
C ALA A 42 -8.37 -8.01 19.95
N THR A 43 -9.09 -7.76 21.03
CA THR A 43 -8.98 -8.61 22.22
C THR A 43 -9.61 -9.99 21.95
N PRO A 44 -9.16 -11.06 22.63
CA PRO A 44 -9.70 -12.41 22.41
C PRO A 44 -11.20 -12.54 22.67
N ASP A 45 -11.74 -11.71 23.54
CA ASP A 45 -13.14 -11.63 23.95
C ASP A 45 -13.95 -10.61 23.13
N PHE A 46 -13.37 -10.00 22.09
CA PHE A 46 -14.09 -9.04 21.27
C PHE A 46 -15.24 -9.73 20.50
N PRO A 47 -16.48 -9.22 20.56
CA PRO A 47 -17.63 -9.89 19.96
C PRO A 47 -17.51 -10.02 18.44
N SER A 48 -17.62 -11.25 17.93
CA SER A 48 -17.46 -11.55 16.49
C SER A 48 -18.57 -10.96 15.62
N ASP A 49 -19.76 -10.82 16.18
CA ASP A 49 -20.93 -10.20 15.54
C ASP A 49 -20.73 -8.69 15.34
N VAL A 50 -20.15 -8.00 16.32
CA VAL A 50 -19.77 -6.58 16.20
C VAL A 50 -18.70 -6.40 15.15
N LEU A 51 -17.69 -7.26 15.12
CA LEU A 51 -16.65 -7.23 14.10
C LEU A 51 -17.23 -7.42 12.69
N ALA A 52 -18.14 -8.40 12.51
CA ALA A 52 -18.82 -8.62 11.24
C ALA A 52 -19.72 -7.43 10.82
N LEU A 53 -20.39 -6.79 11.79
CA LEU A 53 -21.20 -5.58 11.57
C LEU A 53 -20.33 -4.43 11.03
N LEU A 54 -19.17 -4.18 11.65
CA LEU A 54 -18.25 -3.12 11.26
C LEU A 54 -17.63 -3.38 9.88
N GLN A 55 -17.26 -4.62 9.59
CA GLN A 55 -16.76 -5.01 8.27
C GLN A 55 -17.81 -4.82 7.17
N ARG A 56 -19.07 -5.21 7.44
CA ARG A 56 -20.18 -5.04 6.49
C ARG A 56 -20.53 -3.57 6.25
N ASN A 57 -20.40 -2.74 7.28
CA ASN A 57 -20.76 -1.32 7.25
C ASN A 57 -19.53 -0.39 7.24
N ARG A 58 -18.40 -0.86 6.70
CA ARG A 58 -17.11 -0.14 6.66
C ARG A 58 -17.24 1.26 6.06
N GLN A 59 -17.98 1.42 4.96
CA GLN A 59 -18.21 2.74 4.36
C GLN A 59 -19.00 3.69 5.27
N VAL A 60 -19.97 3.17 6.02
CA VAL A 60 -20.77 3.94 6.97
C VAL A 60 -19.90 4.41 8.14
N LEU A 61 -19.02 3.53 8.65
CA LEU A 61 -18.04 3.88 9.68
C LEU A 61 -17.16 5.06 9.26
N LEU A 62 -16.62 5.00 8.03
CA LEU A 62 -15.73 6.04 7.50
C LEU A 62 -16.43 7.39 7.25
N GLN A 63 -17.73 7.38 6.96
CA GLN A 63 -18.49 8.60 6.61
C GLN A 63 -19.24 9.22 7.79
N GLN A 64 -19.78 8.39 8.68
CA GLN A 64 -20.77 8.80 9.71
C GLN A 64 -20.28 8.52 11.14
N GLY A 65 -19.17 7.81 11.33
CA GLY A 65 -18.55 7.58 12.63
C GLY A 65 -19.48 6.95 13.66
N SER A 66 -19.51 7.51 14.87
CA SER A 66 -20.26 6.99 16.03
C SER A 66 -21.79 7.02 15.89
N ALA A 67 -22.33 7.93 15.08
CA ALA A 67 -23.78 8.15 15.00
C ALA A 67 -24.56 6.93 14.45
N SER A 68 -23.91 6.07 13.68
CA SER A 68 -24.53 4.93 13.02
C SER A 68 -24.47 3.64 13.85
N PHE A 69 -23.82 3.67 15.01
CA PHE A 69 -23.60 2.50 15.87
C PHE A 69 -23.97 2.80 17.33
N PRO A 70 -25.26 2.91 17.67
CA PRO A 70 -25.72 3.36 18.99
C PRO A 70 -25.35 2.41 20.13
N THR A 71 -25.00 1.17 19.83
CA THR A 71 -24.56 0.16 20.81
C THR A 71 -23.05 0.14 21.01
N LEU A 72 -22.28 0.93 20.25
CA LEU A 72 -20.83 0.94 20.26
C LEU A 72 -20.31 2.31 20.68
N THR A 73 -19.16 2.34 21.34
CA THR A 73 -18.39 3.55 21.52
C THR A 73 -17.23 3.53 20.52
N LEU A 74 -17.11 4.61 19.76
CA LEU A 74 -16.10 4.78 18.72
C LEU A 74 -15.27 6.02 19.04
N TYR A 75 -13.99 5.82 19.35
CA TYR A 75 -13.02 6.89 19.51
C TYR A 75 -12.20 7.03 18.24
N SER A 76 -12.18 8.22 17.68
CA SER A 76 -11.30 8.54 16.56
C SER A 76 -9.86 8.63 17.06
N LEU A 77 -8.96 7.86 16.43
CA LEU A 77 -7.52 7.88 16.70
C LEU A 77 -6.89 8.86 15.72
N ALA A 78 -6.93 10.15 16.06
CA ALA A 78 -6.51 11.23 15.19
C ALA A 78 -5.52 12.17 15.90
N GLN A 79 -4.57 12.70 15.13
CA GLN A 79 -3.64 13.73 15.59
C GLN A 79 -3.53 14.84 14.56
N ALA A 80 -3.67 16.08 15.02
CA ALA A 80 -3.73 17.28 14.17
C ALA A 80 -4.79 17.17 13.07
N ASN A 81 -4.38 16.92 11.82
CA ASN A 81 -5.24 16.89 10.64
C ASN A 81 -5.35 15.50 9.99
N ALA A 82 -4.84 14.44 10.63
CA ALA A 82 -4.86 13.09 10.09
C ALA A 82 -5.56 12.12 11.05
N ALA A 83 -6.41 11.25 10.48
CA ALA A 83 -7.02 10.13 11.18
C ALA A 83 -6.21 8.86 10.87
N TYR A 84 -5.74 8.19 11.92
CA TYR A 84 -4.93 6.98 11.81
C TYR A 84 -5.75 5.71 12.04
N GLY A 85 -6.96 5.85 12.61
CA GLY A 85 -7.83 4.73 12.85
C GLY A 85 -8.97 5.00 13.82
N TRP A 86 -9.54 3.91 14.34
CA TRP A 86 -10.62 3.94 15.31
C TRP A 86 -10.37 2.95 16.43
N LEU A 87 -10.64 3.36 17.67
CA LEU A 87 -10.76 2.47 18.82
C LEU A 87 -12.24 2.20 19.06
N VAL A 88 -12.60 0.92 19.11
CA VAL A 88 -13.97 0.44 19.17
C VAL A 88 -14.22 -0.34 20.44
N LEU A 89 -15.33 -0.03 21.10
CA LEU A 89 -15.82 -0.74 22.27
C LEU A 89 -17.27 -1.20 22.04
N PRO A 90 -17.64 -2.44 22.40
CA PRO A 90 -19.00 -2.96 22.29
C PRO A 90 -19.83 -2.57 23.52
N THR A 91 -19.75 -1.31 23.93
CA THR A 91 -20.47 -0.74 25.07
C THR A 91 -20.76 0.71 24.75
N THR A 92 -21.90 1.23 25.19
CA THR A 92 -22.25 2.64 24.98
C THR A 92 -21.52 3.52 25.98
N SER A 93 -21.23 4.77 25.61
CA SER A 93 -20.47 5.71 26.44
C SER A 93 -21.12 5.96 27.80
N GLU A 94 -22.45 5.86 27.88
CA GLU A 94 -23.22 6.02 29.12
C GLU A 94 -22.91 4.97 30.19
N HIS A 95 -22.36 3.82 29.81
CA HIS A 95 -21.98 2.74 30.73
C HIS A 95 -20.51 2.81 31.15
N LEU A 96 -19.74 3.78 30.66
CA LEU A 96 -18.34 3.96 31.03
C LEU A 96 -18.25 4.80 32.31
N SER A 97 -17.39 4.36 33.24
CA SER A 97 -17.03 5.18 34.39
C SER A 97 -16.04 6.28 33.98
N LEU A 98 -16.02 7.40 34.71
CA LEU A 98 -15.05 8.48 34.49
C LEU A 98 -13.58 7.99 34.47
N GLN A 99 -13.25 7.02 35.34
CA GLN A 99 -11.92 6.43 35.37
C GLN A 99 -11.62 5.65 34.08
N GLN A 100 -12.59 4.90 33.55
CA GLN A 100 -12.42 4.18 32.29
C GLN A 100 -12.29 5.16 31.12
N GLU A 101 -13.05 6.26 31.11
CA GLU A 101 -12.92 7.31 30.09
C GLU A 101 -11.53 7.93 30.10
N ASP A 102 -10.99 8.28 31.27
CA ASP A 102 -9.63 8.82 31.40
C ASP A 102 -8.56 7.83 30.93
N GLN A 103 -8.69 6.55 31.32
CA GLN A 103 -7.78 5.49 30.89
C GLN A 103 -7.89 5.23 29.38
N LEU A 104 -9.09 5.28 28.81
CA LEU A 104 -9.32 5.15 27.37
C LEU A 104 -8.74 6.32 26.59
N ALA A 105 -8.83 7.55 27.11
CA ALA A 105 -8.23 8.73 26.48
C ALA A 105 -6.69 8.62 26.45
N GLN A 106 -6.08 8.17 27.55
CA GLN A 106 -4.62 7.93 27.62
C GLN A 106 -4.20 6.80 26.68
N PHE A 107 -4.93 5.69 26.69
CA PHE A 107 -4.69 4.56 25.81
C PHE A 107 -4.86 4.95 24.33
N GLY A 108 -5.93 5.67 23.99
CA GLY A 108 -6.18 6.18 22.65
C GLY A 108 -5.06 7.10 22.15
N SER A 109 -4.51 7.94 23.02
CA SER A 109 -3.34 8.77 22.70
C SER A 109 -2.10 7.94 22.38
N ASN A 110 -1.83 6.91 23.19
CA ASN A 110 -0.70 5.99 22.98
C ASN A 110 -0.84 5.20 21.67
N ILE A 111 -2.02 4.64 21.40
CA ILE A 111 -2.28 3.94 20.14
C ILE A 111 -2.18 4.88 18.95
N THR A 112 -2.70 6.10 19.05
CA THR A 112 -2.57 7.10 17.98
C THR A 112 -1.10 7.38 17.66
N PHE A 113 -0.25 7.54 18.68
CA PHE A 113 1.19 7.72 18.49
C PHE A 113 1.84 6.53 17.77
N LEU A 114 1.49 5.29 18.13
CA LEU A 114 2.04 4.09 17.49
C LEU A 114 1.61 3.97 16.03
N LEU A 115 0.34 4.26 15.74
CA LEU A 115 -0.18 4.23 14.38
C LEU A 115 0.47 5.32 13.51
N TRP A 116 0.61 6.54 14.05
CA TRP A 116 1.34 7.61 13.39
C TRP A 116 2.81 7.22 13.12
N HIS A 117 3.52 6.73 14.14
CA HIS A 117 4.92 6.35 14.00
C HIS A 117 5.11 5.20 13.00
N LYS A 118 4.19 4.22 13.00
CA LYS A 118 4.17 3.16 11.99
C LYS A 118 3.97 3.74 10.59
N GLN A 119 3.02 4.66 10.42
CA GLN A 119 2.79 5.31 9.13
C GLN A 119 4.02 6.11 8.68
N GLU A 120 4.70 6.83 9.56
CA GLU A 120 5.94 7.56 9.23
C GLU A 120 7.06 6.61 8.78
N ILE A 121 7.22 5.45 9.44
CA ILE A 121 8.16 4.41 9.00
C ILE A 121 7.76 3.90 7.62
N ASP A 122 6.50 3.53 7.42
CA ASP A 122 6.00 3.00 6.15
C ASP A 122 6.18 4.04 5.01
N ASP A 123 5.94 5.33 5.30
CA ASP A 123 6.13 6.46 4.37
C ASP A 123 7.60 6.76 4.11
N HIS A 124 8.47 6.60 5.10
CA HIS A 124 9.92 6.72 4.95
C HIS A 124 10.45 5.58 4.09
N ASP A 125 10.10 4.33 4.38
CA ASP A 125 10.48 3.16 3.58
C ASP A 125 10.00 3.27 2.13
N ARG A 126 8.76 3.77 1.93
CA ARG A 126 8.23 4.05 0.60
C ARG A 126 9.06 5.08 -0.16
N ARG A 127 9.41 6.21 0.48
CA ARG A 127 10.25 7.26 -0.13
C ARG A 127 11.65 6.75 -0.47
N TYR A 128 12.27 5.95 0.39
CA TYR A 128 13.59 5.37 0.10
C TYR A 128 13.53 4.38 -1.06
N ARG A 129 12.46 3.58 -1.13
CA ARG A 129 12.23 2.67 -2.25
C ARG A 129 12.01 3.42 -3.56
N GLU A 130 11.22 4.49 -3.55
CA GLU A 130 11.01 5.35 -4.73
C GLU A 130 12.32 6.01 -5.18
N HIS A 131 13.13 6.51 -4.25
CA HIS A 131 14.44 7.08 -4.54
C HIS A 131 15.39 6.05 -5.17
N PHE A 132 15.44 4.83 -4.61
CA PHE A 132 16.20 3.72 -5.20
C PHE A 132 15.77 3.42 -6.64
N LEU A 133 14.46 3.39 -6.92
CA LEU A 133 13.96 3.14 -8.28
C LEU A 133 14.26 4.29 -9.24
N TYR A 134 14.27 5.54 -8.76
CA TYR A 134 14.72 6.68 -9.54
C TYR A 134 16.20 6.53 -9.94
N ASP A 135 17.06 6.24 -8.97
CA ASP A 135 18.50 6.05 -9.21
C ASP A 135 18.78 4.86 -10.13
N LEU A 136 17.94 3.82 -10.05
CA LEU A 136 17.97 2.67 -10.94
C LEU A 136 17.68 3.06 -12.40
N ILE A 137 16.60 3.82 -12.62
CA ILE A 137 16.17 4.24 -13.96
C ILE A 137 17.14 5.24 -14.59
N TYR A 138 17.76 6.12 -13.81
CA TYR A 138 18.67 7.15 -14.31
C TYR A 138 20.15 6.74 -14.28
N HIS A 139 20.46 5.52 -13.82
CA HIS A 139 21.82 5.00 -13.72
C HIS A 139 22.71 5.86 -12.79
N ASN A 140 22.21 6.17 -11.59
CA ASN A 140 22.91 6.98 -10.60
C ASN A 140 23.77 6.16 -9.60
N PHE A 141 23.81 4.83 -9.73
CA PHE A 141 24.64 3.97 -8.86
C PHE A 141 26.10 3.95 -9.31
N GLU A 142 27.03 3.87 -8.34
CA GLU A 142 28.45 3.79 -8.65
C GLU A 142 28.84 2.40 -9.20
N SER A 143 28.07 1.36 -8.86
CA SER A 143 28.31 0.00 -9.33
C SER A 143 27.05 -0.88 -9.38
N SER A 144 27.05 -1.91 -10.23
CA SER A 144 25.95 -2.90 -10.25
C SER A 144 25.83 -3.72 -8.97
N ASN A 145 26.92 -3.85 -8.20
CA ASN A 145 26.92 -4.54 -6.91
C ASN A 145 26.13 -3.76 -5.86
N GLU A 146 26.33 -2.44 -5.80
CA GLU A 146 25.58 -1.55 -4.91
C GLU A 146 24.08 -1.63 -5.21
N MET A 147 23.72 -1.49 -6.49
CA MET A 147 22.34 -1.58 -6.95
C MET A 147 21.68 -2.93 -6.62
N THR A 148 22.41 -4.04 -6.79
CA THR A 148 21.91 -5.37 -6.44
C THR A 148 21.76 -5.53 -4.92
N ALA A 149 22.70 -5.01 -4.14
CA ALA A 149 22.64 -5.07 -2.68
C ALA A 149 21.46 -4.28 -2.11
N LEU A 150 21.23 -3.06 -2.61
CA LEU A 150 20.10 -2.22 -2.21
C LEU A 150 18.77 -2.81 -2.67
N GLY A 151 18.68 -3.32 -3.91
CA GLY A 151 17.46 -3.96 -4.41
C GLY A 151 16.99 -5.14 -3.53
N ARG A 152 17.94 -5.92 -2.99
CA ARG A 152 17.62 -7.04 -2.09
C ARG A 152 16.92 -6.62 -0.80
N LEU A 153 17.04 -5.37 -0.34
CA LEU A 153 16.28 -4.86 0.82
C LEU A 153 14.77 -4.92 0.60
N TRP A 154 14.32 -4.78 -0.65
CA TRP A 154 12.90 -4.87 -1.04
C TRP A 154 12.58 -6.16 -1.82
N ASN A 155 13.44 -7.18 -1.70
CA ASN A 155 13.35 -8.43 -2.45
C ASN A 155 13.34 -8.21 -3.98
N TYR A 156 14.03 -7.18 -4.48
CA TYR A 156 14.18 -6.95 -5.92
C TYR A 156 15.45 -7.63 -6.44
N HIS A 157 15.30 -8.55 -7.38
CA HIS A 157 16.39 -9.33 -7.97
C HIS A 157 17.05 -8.60 -9.14
N MET A 158 17.66 -7.44 -8.88
CA MET A 158 18.29 -6.60 -9.92
C MET A 158 19.49 -7.25 -10.61
N ASP A 159 19.96 -8.40 -10.14
CA ASP A 159 20.96 -9.23 -10.81
C ASP A 159 20.39 -10.02 -12.01
N ARG A 160 19.07 -9.99 -12.20
CA ARG A 160 18.39 -10.65 -13.32
C ARG A 160 17.95 -9.62 -14.37
N PRO A 161 17.87 -10.00 -15.66
CA PRO A 161 17.38 -9.11 -16.71
C PRO A 161 15.90 -8.73 -16.48
N HIS A 162 15.58 -7.46 -16.67
CA HIS A 162 14.22 -6.92 -16.56
C HIS A 162 13.79 -6.26 -17.87
N TYR A 163 12.55 -6.49 -18.29
CA TYR A 163 11.91 -5.66 -19.29
C TYR A 163 11.45 -4.35 -18.63
N VAL A 164 11.79 -3.23 -19.24
CA VAL A 164 11.19 -1.93 -18.89
C VAL A 164 9.98 -1.68 -19.78
N VAL A 165 8.85 -1.42 -19.15
CA VAL A 165 7.60 -1.03 -19.82
C VAL A 165 7.23 0.36 -19.35
N VAL A 166 6.97 1.27 -20.29
CA VAL A 166 6.51 2.63 -20.01
C VAL A 166 5.09 2.77 -20.51
N VAL A 167 4.22 3.34 -19.67
CA VAL A 167 2.82 3.55 -19.96
C VAL A 167 2.49 5.03 -19.75
N GLU A 168 1.98 5.68 -20.79
CA GLU A 168 1.60 7.10 -20.78
C GLU A 168 0.19 7.28 -21.32
N PHE A 169 -0.55 8.27 -20.80
CA PHE A 169 -1.84 8.66 -21.36
C PHE A 169 -1.65 9.55 -22.60
N ASP A 170 -2.39 9.27 -23.68
CA ASP A 170 -2.23 10.01 -24.94
C ASP A 170 -2.72 11.47 -24.87
N LEU A 171 -3.45 11.83 -23.80
CA LEU A 171 -4.07 13.14 -23.63
C LEU A 171 -3.55 13.83 -22.37
N THR A 172 -3.13 15.08 -22.53
CA THR A 172 -2.77 15.97 -21.43
C THR A 172 -3.98 16.28 -20.54
N ARG A 173 -3.79 16.22 -19.23
CA ARG A 173 -4.81 16.46 -18.20
C ARG A 173 -4.33 17.50 -17.20
N SER A 174 -5.25 18.01 -16.37
CA SER A 174 -4.83 18.76 -15.19
C SER A 174 -4.05 17.86 -14.23
N ALA A 175 -3.09 18.43 -13.51
CA ALA A 175 -2.21 17.68 -12.61
C ALA A 175 -2.98 16.84 -11.57
N GLU A 176 -4.08 17.37 -11.02
CA GLU A 176 -4.90 16.66 -10.03
C GLU A 176 -5.61 15.42 -10.61
N GLN A 177 -6.14 15.52 -11.84
CA GLN A 177 -6.77 14.38 -12.51
C GLN A 177 -5.75 13.33 -12.93
N LEU A 178 -4.57 13.79 -13.36
CA LEU A 178 -3.49 12.92 -13.80
C LEU A 178 -2.97 12.04 -12.65
N ALA A 179 -2.70 12.62 -11.48
CA ALA A 179 -2.23 11.87 -10.31
C ALA A 179 -3.23 10.77 -9.90
N SER A 180 -4.52 11.10 -9.86
CA SER A 180 -5.58 10.12 -9.56
C SER A 180 -5.66 9.00 -10.61
N HIS A 181 -5.59 9.35 -11.90
CA HIS A 181 -5.59 8.36 -12.98
C HIS A 181 -4.34 7.48 -12.99
N LEU A 182 -3.16 8.04 -12.70
CA LEU A 182 -1.90 7.29 -12.61
C LEU A 182 -1.93 6.30 -11.44
N ALA A 183 -2.49 6.68 -10.29
CA ALA A 183 -2.67 5.77 -9.15
C ALA A 183 -3.59 4.58 -9.52
N ILE A 184 -4.69 4.85 -10.22
CA ILE A 184 -5.60 3.80 -10.71
C ILE A 184 -4.89 2.91 -11.73
N LEU A 185 -4.14 3.51 -12.66
CA LEU A 185 -3.38 2.81 -13.69
C LEU A 185 -2.33 1.88 -13.06
N GLU A 186 -1.56 2.37 -12.09
CA GLU A 186 -0.58 1.59 -11.35
C GLU A 186 -1.23 0.39 -10.65
N GLN A 187 -2.32 0.62 -9.92
CA GLN A 187 -3.05 -0.45 -9.24
C GLN A 187 -3.55 -1.52 -10.22
N GLU A 188 -4.13 -1.12 -11.35
CA GLU A 188 -4.64 -2.03 -12.36
C GLU A 188 -3.51 -2.77 -13.08
N ALA A 189 -2.40 -2.10 -13.36
CA ALA A 189 -1.20 -2.71 -13.94
C ALA A 189 -0.61 -3.77 -13.00
N LEU A 190 -0.35 -3.43 -11.74
CA LEU A 190 0.14 -4.38 -10.74
C LEU A 190 -0.80 -5.57 -10.61
N ARG A 191 -2.12 -5.33 -10.54
CA ARG A 191 -3.14 -6.39 -10.48
C ARG A 191 -3.10 -7.32 -11.70
N PHE A 192 -2.87 -6.78 -12.90
CA PHE A 192 -2.82 -7.54 -14.14
C PHE A 192 -1.52 -8.34 -14.30
N PHE A 193 -0.38 -7.68 -14.09
CA PHE A 193 0.95 -8.27 -14.31
C PHE A 193 1.34 -9.25 -13.21
N SER A 194 0.95 -9.03 -11.94
CA SER A 194 1.28 -9.95 -10.84
C SER A 194 0.67 -11.35 -11.00
N ARG A 195 -0.32 -11.52 -11.87
CA ARG A 195 -0.91 -12.83 -12.20
C ARG A 195 -0.03 -13.68 -13.12
N ARG A 196 0.95 -13.06 -13.79
CA ARG A 196 1.72 -13.64 -14.90
C ARG A 196 3.22 -13.50 -14.70
N VAL A 197 3.64 -12.47 -13.98
CA VAL A 197 5.03 -12.12 -13.70
C VAL A 197 5.22 -12.11 -12.20
N PRO A 198 6.23 -12.79 -11.65
CA PRO A 198 6.55 -12.66 -10.24
C PRO A 198 7.00 -11.22 -9.96
N GLN A 199 6.40 -10.62 -8.92
CA GLN A 199 6.84 -9.36 -8.32
C GLN A 199 7.12 -8.23 -9.34
N PRO A 200 6.12 -7.79 -10.13
CA PRO A 200 6.29 -6.61 -10.97
C PRO A 200 6.59 -5.40 -10.11
N ILE A 201 7.59 -4.61 -10.51
CA ILE A 201 8.00 -3.40 -9.80
C ILE A 201 7.41 -2.21 -10.54
N SER A 202 6.70 -1.33 -9.85
CA SER A 202 6.17 -0.09 -10.40
C SER A 202 6.90 1.13 -9.86
N LEU A 203 6.99 2.15 -10.72
CA LEU A 203 7.43 3.50 -10.39
C LEU A 203 6.57 4.48 -11.17
N LEU A 204 5.98 5.45 -10.48
CA LEU A 204 5.41 6.63 -11.12
C LEU A 204 6.53 7.66 -11.31
N LEU A 205 6.78 8.06 -12.55
CA LEU A 205 7.83 9.01 -12.90
C LEU A 205 7.20 10.12 -13.75
N ASP A 206 7.16 11.34 -13.22
CA ASP A 206 6.44 12.46 -13.83
C ASP A 206 4.98 12.06 -14.18
N ASP A 207 4.64 12.05 -15.47
CA ASP A 207 3.31 11.82 -16.01
C ASP A 207 3.12 10.38 -16.56
N GLN A 208 4.04 9.47 -16.26
CA GLN A 208 4.09 8.11 -16.81
C GLN A 208 4.26 7.05 -15.71
N LEU A 209 3.73 5.86 -15.97
CA LEU A 209 3.96 4.66 -15.18
C LEU A 209 5.08 3.83 -15.81
N VAL A 210 6.09 3.50 -15.03
CA VAL A 210 7.18 2.60 -15.41
C VAL A 210 7.01 1.29 -14.67
N LEU A 211 7.11 0.17 -15.39
CA LEU A 211 7.11 -1.17 -14.83
C LEU A 211 8.42 -1.88 -15.16
N LEU A 212 9.01 -2.55 -14.18
CA LEU A 212 10.11 -3.49 -14.37
C LEU A 212 9.57 -4.90 -14.19
N LEU A 213 9.73 -5.72 -15.23
CA LEU A 213 9.23 -7.08 -15.29
C LEU A 213 10.40 -8.05 -15.46
N GLU A 214 10.69 -8.85 -14.44
CA GLU A 214 11.77 -9.84 -14.49
C GLU A 214 11.57 -10.83 -15.65
N GLN A 215 12.62 -11.04 -16.45
CA GLN A 215 12.56 -11.82 -17.68
C GLN A 215 12.06 -13.26 -17.47
N SER A 216 12.38 -13.93 -16.35
CA SER A 216 11.93 -15.28 -15.99
C SER A 216 11.53 -16.21 -17.17
N ASN A 217 10.25 -16.22 -17.58
CA ASN A 217 9.73 -16.97 -18.75
C ASN A 217 9.11 -16.08 -19.85
N LEU A 218 9.27 -14.77 -19.74
CA LEU A 218 8.76 -13.78 -20.67
C LEU A 218 9.68 -13.69 -21.89
N CYS A 219 9.07 -13.79 -23.07
CA CYS A 219 9.69 -13.34 -24.31
C CYS A 219 9.01 -12.05 -24.78
N ARG A 220 9.72 -11.27 -25.60
CA ARG A 220 9.21 -9.97 -26.09
C ARG A 220 7.84 -10.08 -26.76
N GLN A 221 7.62 -11.10 -27.60
CA GLN A 221 6.32 -11.30 -28.26
C GLN A 221 5.18 -11.60 -27.27
N GLY A 222 5.48 -12.37 -26.23
CA GLY A 222 4.55 -12.63 -25.13
C GLY A 222 4.22 -11.35 -24.37
N LEU A 223 5.23 -10.52 -24.09
CA LEU A 223 5.06 -9.24 -23.41
C LEU A 223 4.24 -8.24 -24.25
N CYS A 224 4.48 -8.13 -25.56
CA CYS A 224 3.65 -7.31 -26.44
C CYS A 224 2.19 -7.78 -26.46
N SER A 225 1.96 -9.11 -26.46
CA SER A 225 0.61 -9.67 -26.38
C SER A 225 -0.05 -9.34 -25.04
N MET A 226 0.70 -9.43 -23.93
CA MET A 226 0.24 -9.06 -22.60
C MET A 226 -0.09 -7.57 -22.48
N ALA A 227 0.73 -6.68 -23.04
CA ALA A 227 0.48 -5.24 -23.05
C ALA A 227 -0.82 -4.90 -23.79
N LYS A 228 -1.08 -5.53 -24.94
CA LYS A 228 -2.34 -5.38 -25.68
C LYS A 228 -3.55 -5.90 -24.89
N GLN A 229 -3.39 -7.04 -24.22
CA GLN A 229 -4.44 -7.57 -23.34
C GLN A 229 -4.72 -6.64 -22.16
N PHE A 230 -3.67 -6.08 -21.55
CA PHE A 230 -3.80 -5.11 -20.48
C PHE A 230 -4.56 -3.86 -20.94
N GLN A 231 -4.21 -3.27 -22.09
CA GLN A 231 -4.96 -2.15 -22.68
C GLN A 231 -6.44 -2.46 -22.85
N GLN A 232 -6.77 -3.65 -23.38
CA GLN A 232 -8.16 -4.07 -23.59
C GLN A 232 -8.91 -4.27 -22.27
N GLU A 233 -8.31 -4.95 -21.30
CA GLU A 233 -8.92 -5.18 -19.98
C GLU A 233 -9.10 -3.88 -19.20
N LEU A 234 -8.13 -2.96 -19.27
CA LEU A 234 -8.22 -1.66 -18.63
C LEU A 234 -9.34 -0.83 -19.24
N HIS A 235 -9.43 -0.77 -20.58
CA HIS A 235 -10.50 -0.03 -21.25
C HIS A 235 -11.89 -0.57 -20.89
N ALA A 236 -12.03 -1.90 -20.73
CA ALA A 236 -13.29 -2.52 -20.33
C ALA A 236 -13.66 -2.23 -18.86
N ARG A 237 -12.69 -2.10 -17.96
CA ARG A 237 -12.92 -1.92 -16.51
C ARG A 237 -12.96 -0.46 -16.09
N ALA A 238 -12.23 0.38 -16.78
CA ALA A 238 -11.99 1.79 -16.45
C ALA A 238 -12.14 2.65 -17.70
N ALA A 239 -13.29 2.57 -18.37
CA ALA A 239 -13.60 3.32 -19.58
C ALA A 239 -13.55 4.86 -19.41
N PHE A 240 -13.51 5.35 -18.16
CA PHE A 240 -13.32 6.76 -17.84
C PHE A 240 -11.85 7.22 -17.97
N LEU A 241 -10.89 6.28 -17.99
CA LEU A 241 -9.48 6.60 -18.21
C LEU A 241 -9.24 6.96 -19.69
N PRO A 242 -8.32 7.90 -19.97
CA PRO A 242 -7.89 8.17 -21.34
C PRO A 242 -7.31 6.94 -22.03
N THR A 243 -7.21 7.01 -23.36
CA THR A 243 -6.38 6.06 -24.10
C THR A 243 -4.93 6.20 -23.68
N LEU A 244 -4.20 5.10 -23.82
CA LEU A 244 -2.82 5.02 -23.37
C LEU A 244 -1.96 4.32 -24.41
N SER A 245 -0.69 4.71 -24.41
CA SER A 245 0.36 4.12 -25.23
C SER A 245 1.33 3.34 -24.32
N ILE A 246 1.82 2.21 -24.81
CA ILE A 246 2.72 1.32 -24.08
C ILE A 246 3.98 1.10 -24.89
N GLY A 247 5.09 1.60 -24.37
CA GLY A 247 6.43 1.35 -24.87
C GLY A 247 7.10 0.21 -24.12
N ILE A 248 7.83 -0.64 -24.84
CA ILE A 248 8.59 -1.77 -24.27
C ILE A 248 10.03 -1.68 -24.75
N GLY A 249 10.94 -1.50 -23.80
CA GLY A 249 12.38 -1.44 -24.07
C GLY A 249 12.97 -2.80 -24.44
N GLN A 250 14.19 -2.78 -24.97
CA GLN A 250 14.91 -4.04 -25.21
C GLN A 250 15.35 -4.66 -23.89
N LEU A 251 15.45 -5.99 -23.90
CA LEU A 251 16.03 -6.70 -22.77
C LEU A 251 17.55 -6.53 -22.80
N HIS A 252 18.11 -6.12 -21.66
CA HIS A 252 19.55 -6.10 -21.44
C HIS A 252 19.92 -6.99 -20.25
N ASP A 253 21.02 -7.72 -20.39
CA ASP A 253 21.49 -8.64 -19.35
C ASP A 253 22.17 -7.89 -18.21
N ALA A 254 22.88 -6.80 -18.53
CA ALA A 254 23.55 -5.98 -17.54
C ALA A 254 22.53 -5.07 -16.84
N PRO A 255 22.45 -5.11 -15.51
CA PRO A 255 21.55 -4.24 -14.77
C PRO A 255 21.84 -2.74 -14.98
N ALA A 256 23.10 -2.40 -15.30
CA ALA A 256 23.53 -1.05 -15.68
C ALA A 256 22.82 -0.51 -16.93
N ASP A 257 22.38 -1.38 -17.84
CA ASP A 257 21.73 -1.01 -19.10
C ASP A 257 20.21 -0.77 -18.94
N LEU A 258 19.68 -0.81 -17.72
CA LEU A 258 18.25 -0.60 -17.46
C LEU A 258 17.80 0.82 -17.84
N CYS A 259 18.66 1.83 -17.64
CA CYS A 259 18.44 3.19 -18.13
C CYS A 259 18.28 3.22 -19.66
N ARG A 260 19.08 2.45 -20.39
CA ARG A 260 18.97 2.34 -21.85
C ARG A 260 17.64 1.70 -22.25
N SER A 261 17.25 0.59 -21.64
CA SER A 261 15.93 -0.02 -21.87
C SER A 261 14.80 0.96 -21.58
N PHE A 262 14.93 1.80 -20.56
CA PHE A 262 13.95 2.83 -20.24
C PHE A 262 13.85 3.90 -21.34
N GLN A 263 14.96 4.41 -21.86
CA GLN A 263 14.94 5.38 -22.96
C GLN A 263 14.31 4.79 -24.23
N GLU A 264 14.61 3.53 -24.54
CA GLU A 264 14.03 2.82 -25.67
C GLU A 264 12.51 2.62 -25.49
N ALA A 265 12.07 2.26 -24.29
CA ALA A 265 10.65 2.15 -23.96
C ALA A 265 9.96 3.51 -24.13
N LYS A 266 10.53 4.58 -23.57
CA LYS A 266 9.99 5.94 -23.66
C LYS A 266 9.88 6.45 -25.10
N GLN A 267 10.83 6.11 -25.98
CA GLN A 267 10.76 6.46 -27.40
C GLN A 267 9.71 5.68 -28.20
N ALA A 268 9.25 4.55 -27.66
CA ALA A 268 8.27 3.68 -28.31
C ALA A 268 6.82 3.97 -27.88
N VAL A 269 6.63 4.84 -26.90
CA VAL A 269 5.33 5.37 -26.46
C VAL A 269 4.84 6.43 -27.45
#